data_AF-A0A671SJ88-F1
#
_entry.id   AF-A0A671SJ88-F1
#
_cell.length_a   1.000
_cell.length_b   1.000
_cell.length_c   1.000
_cell.angle_alpha   90.00
_cell.angle_beta   90.00
_cell.angle_gamma   90.00
#
_symmetry.space_group_name_H-M   'P 1'
#
loop_
_entity.id
_entity.type
_entity.pdbx_description
1 polymer ?
#
loop_
_entity_poly.entity_id
_entity_poly.type
_entity_poly.pdbx_seq_one_letter_code
_entity_poly.pdbx_strand_id
1 'polypeptide(L)'
;MSTVTSSLNKWQKKKLCSLFNHANLSLLFKASVHGYNANAFHQKCNMQRPTVIVACNESGYVFGAFTCKDFLQTNQNVVDDKAFLFSFNDKEIKEDLLRVLSGNPQYAFTDTGPDFGSLVFLYNNSASVYSNPGTYQFDPQQMHGNDLQLTECEVYRVEGYGALMEKPWRNVQWNSERRKALLSIISGWKPFVSSVKQARILLVGPVGAGKSSFFNSINSVFKGYVSSQANTGTAGTSLTIQFRTYYIKPGSGVSHVPFTLCDSMGLEEGLNTGLDVDDFSVFCTVLFPIY
;
A
#
# COMPACT_ATOMS: atom_id res chain seq x y z
N MET A 1 -5.76 -25.81 8.57
CA MET A 1 -5.87 -25.30 7.19
C MET A 1 -4.46 -25.11 6.69
N SER A 2 -4.07 -25.76 5.59
CA SER A 2 -2.77 -25.56 4.97
C SER A 2 -2.67 -24.10 4.50
N THR A 3 -1.69 -23.36 5.02
CA THR A 3 -1.44 -22.00 4.58
C THR A 3 -0.99 -22.05 3.13
N VAL A 4 -1.75 -21.46 2.20
CA VAL A 4 -1.38 -21.41 0.79
C VAL A 4 -0.14 -20.53 0.67
N THR A 5 0.98 -21.11 0.24
CA THR A 5 2.26 -20.41 0.07
C THR A 5 2.53 -20.16 -1.41
N SER A 6 3.14 -19.01 -1.68
CA SER A 6 3.55 -18.61 -3.01
C SER A 6 4.76 -19.43 -3.52
N SER A 7 4.73 -19.81 -4.80
CA SER A 7 5.82 -20.46 -5.54
C SER A 7 6.95 -19.50 -5.91
N LEU A 8 6.71 -18.19 -5.88
CA LEU A 8 7.73 -17.21 -6.22
C LEU A 8 8.86 -17.20 -5.18
N ASN A 9 10.09 -17.24 -5.67
CA ASN A 9 11.29 -17.11 -4.84
C ASN A 9 11.43 -15.66 -4.32
N LYS A 10 12.36 -15.45 -3.37
CA LYS A 10 12.56 -14.12 -2.74
C LYS A 10 12.92 -13.03 -3.75
N TRP A 11 13.70 -13.35 -4.77
CA TRP A 11 14.12 -12.40 -5.79
C TRP A 11 12.96 -12.02 -6.71
N GLN A 12 12.21 -13.01 -7.20
CA GLN A 12 11.03 -12.82 -8.04
C GLN A 12 9.98 -11.96 -7.31
N LYS A 13 9.72 -12.24 -6.02
CA LYS A 13 8.83 -11.42 -5.19
C LYS A 13 9.31 -9.98 -5.10
N LYS A 14 10.62 -9.75 -4.86
CA LYS A 14 11.19 -8.40 -4.77
C LYS A 14 11.09 -7.66 -6.11
N LYS A 15 11.34 -8.33 -7.23
CA LYS A 15 11.23 -7.77 -8.58
C LYS A 15 9.77 -7.43 -8.91
N LEU A 16 8.84 -8.33 -8.62
CA LEU A 16 7.39 -8.08 -8.73
C LEU A 16 6.94 -6.89 -7.87
N CYS A 17 7.33 -6.82 -6.59
CA CYS A 17 6.99 -5.69 -5.73
C CYS A 17 7.54 -4.36 -6.23
N SER A 18 8.67 -4.36 -6.96
CA SER A 18 9.25 -3.12 -7.52
C SER A 18 8.37 -2.46 -8.58
N LEU A 19 7.48 -3.23 -9.24
CA LEU A 19 6.46 -2.68 -10.14
C LEU A 19 5.45 -1.76 -9.44
N PHE A 20 5.31 -1.92 -8.13
CA PHE A 20 4.26 -1.31 -7.34
C PHE A 20 4.82 -0.44 -6.21
N ASN A 21 5.95 0.23 -6.43
CA ASN A 21 6.63 1.06 -5.41
C ASN A 21 6.90 0.30 -4.10
N HIS A 22 7.27 -0.98 -4.20
CA HIS A 22 7.47 -1.87 -3.05
C HIS A 22 6.21 -2.09 -2.19
N ALA A 23 5.03 -2.05 -2.81
CA ALA A 23 3.78 -2.47 -2.18
C ALA A 23 3.85 -3.92 -1.68
N ASN A 24 3.06 -4.18 -0.64
CA ASN A 24 2.86 -5.53 -0.12
C ASN A 24 1.89 -6.30 -1.02
N LEU A 25 2.08 -7.62 -1.13
CA LEU A 25 1.29 -8.48 -2.00
C LEU A 25 0.62 -9.57 -1.16
N SER A 26 -0.71 -9.63 -1.23
CA SER A 26 -1.52 -10.66 -0.55
C SER A 26 -1.94 -11.72 -1.55
N LEU A 27 -1.47 -12.97 -1.38
CA LEU A 27 -1.84 -14.08 -2.27
C LEU A 27 -3.32 -14.42 -2.12
N LEU A 28 -4.08 -14.32 -3.20
CA LEU A 28 -5.51 -14.62 -3.27
C LEU A 28 -5.77 -16.00 -3.86
N PHE A 29 -5.07 -16.31 -4.94
CA PHE A 29 -5.30 -17.50 -5.75
C PHE A 29 -3.97 -18.13 -6.15
N LYS A 30 -3.94 -19.47 -6.14
CA LYS A 30 -2.84 -20.31 -6.62
C LYS A 30 -3.46 -21.48 -7.37
N ALA A 31 -3.20 -21.59 -8.67
CA ALA A 31 -3.88 -22.53 -9.53
C ALA A 31 -3.58 -23.99 -9.18
N SER A 32 -2.36 -24.31 -8.74
CA SER A 32 -2.02 -25.65 -8.25
C SER A 32 -2.81 -26.10 -7.01
N VAL A 33 -3.39 -25.16 -6.24
CA VAL A 33 -4.18 -25.43 -5.04
C VAL A 33 -5.68 -25.31 -5.30
N HIS A 34 -6.10 -24.28 -6.02
CA HIS A 34 -7.51 -23.97 -6.25
C HIS A 34 -8.06 -24.54 -7.57
N GLY A 35 -7.20 -25.03 -8.45
CA GLY A 35 -7.53 -25.54 -9.77
C GLY A 35 -7.30 -24.51 -10.88
N TYR A 36 -6.87 -25.00 -12.04
CA TYR A 36 -6.61 -24.19 -13.24
C TYR A 36 -7.92 -23.89 -13.99
N ASN A 37 -8.84 -23.13 -13.39
CA ASN A 37 -10.09 -22.77 -14.07
C ASN A 37 -10.61 -21.39 -13.68
N ALA A 38 -11.34 -20.75 -14.59
CA ALA A 38 -11.87 -19.40 -14.41
C ALA A 38 -12.88 -19.30 -13.24
N ASN A 39 -13.64 -20.36 -12.97
CA ASN A 39 -14.60 -20.38 -11.86
C ASN A 39 -13.90 -20.27 -10.50
N ALA A 40 -12.85 -21.05 -10.28
CA ALA A 40 -12.03 -21.00 -9.07
C ALA A 40 -11.31 -19.65 -8.93
N PHE A 41 -10.87 -19.06 -10.05
CA PHE A 41 -10.34 -17.70 -10.08
C PHE A 41 -11.37 -16.68 -9.57
N HIS A 42 -12.59 -16.67 -10.13
CA HIS A 42 -13.62 -15.72 -9.75
C HIS A 42 -14.06 -15.85 -8.29
N GLN A 43 -14.14 -17.08 -7.77
CA GLN A 43 -14.44 -17.32 -6.35
C GLN A 43 -13.42 -16.68 -5.38
N LYS A 44 -12.19 -16.42 -5.84
CA LYS A 44 -11.10 -15.88 -5.02
C LYS A 44 -10.77 -14.42 -5.33
N CYS A 45 -10.90 -14.01 -6.58
CA CYS A 45 -10.34 -12.76 -7.09
C CYS A 45 -11.39 -11.67 -7.38
N ASN A 46 -12.69 -12.00 -7.38
CA ASN A 46 -13.72 -10.98 -7.57
C ASN A 46 -13.73 -9.95 -6.45
N MET A 47 -13.95 -8.69 -6.81
CA MET A 47 -13.95 -7.55 -5.88
C MET A 47 -12.66 -7.40 -5.05
N GLN A 48 -11.53 -7.91 -5.55
CA GLN A 48 -10.23 -7.84 -4.87
C GLN A 48 -9.29 -6.80 -5.46
N ARG A 49 -9.78 -5.80 -6.21
CA ARG A 49 -8.89 -4.82 -6.86
C ARG A 49 -8.03 -4.07 -5.83
N PRO A 50 -6.85 -3.59 -6.24
CA PRO A 50 -6.17 -3.90 -7.50
C PRO A 50 -5.46 -5.25 -7.45
N THR A 51 -5.42 -5.96 -8.58
CA THR A 51 -4.87 -7.32 -8.65
C THR A 51 -3.77 -7.46 -9.69
N VAL A 52 -2.80 -8.33 -9.40
CA VAL A 52 -1.76 -8.76 -10.32
C VAL A 52 -1.82 -10.28 -10.49
N ILE A 53 -1.93 -10.72 -11.73
CA ILE A 53 -1.86 -12.12 -12.15
C ILE A 53 -0.41 -12.41 -12.52
N VAL A 54 0.12 -13.53 -12.04
CA VAL A 54 1.51 -13.96 -12.20
C VAL A 54 1.50 -15.40 -12.71
N ALA A 55 2.06 -15.61 -13.89
CA ALA A 55 2.25 -16.88 -14.54
C ALA A 55 3.74 -17.24 -14.57
N CYS A 56 4.04 -18.49 -14.27
CA CYS A 56 5.39 -19.05 -14.29
C CYS A 56 5.42 -20.22 -15.29
N ASN A 57 6.49 -20.33 -16.09
CA ASN A 57 6.70 -21.46 -17.00
C ASN A 57 8.03 -22.20 -16.73
N GLU A 58 8.25 -23.34 -17.38
CA GLU A 58 9.47 -24.16 -17.20
C GLU A 58 10.71 -23.50 -17.83
N SER A 59 10.49 -22.62 -18.81
CA SER A 59 11.56 -21.83 -19.44
C SER A 59 12.21 -20.81 -18.49
N GLY A 60 11.59 -20.53 -17.34
CA GLY A 60 12.09 -19.63 -16.30
C GLY A 60 11.53 -18.21 -16.36
N TYR A 61 10.51 -17.98 -17.19
CA TYR A 61 9.83 -16.69 -17.27
C TYR A 61 8.78 -16.57 -16.17
N VAL A 62 8.74 -15.37 -15.57
CA VAL A 62 7.66 -14.91 -14.71
C VAL A 62 7.02 -13.72 -15.39
N PHE A 63 5.80 -13.91 -15.86
CA PHE A 63 5.07 -12.93 -16.66
C PHE A 63 3.63 -12.81 -16.19
N GLY A 64 2.93 -11.78 -16.62
CA GLY A 64 1.62 -11.56 -16.06
C GLY A 64 0.95 -10.28 -16.49
N ALA A 65 -0.13 -9.97 -15.79
CA ALA A 65 -0.98 -8.82 -16.07
C ALA A 65 -1.41 -8.14 -14.78
N PHE A 66 -1.55 -6.82 -14.84
CA PHE A 66 -2.05 -6.00 -13.75
C PHE A 66 -3.31 -5.27 -14.18
N THR A 67 -4.28 -5.18 -13.27
CA THR A 67 -5.49 -4.35 -13.41
C THR A 67 -5.78 -3.61 -12.11
N CYS A 68 -6.21 -2.36 -12.22
CA CYS A 68 -6.72 -1.57 -11.10
C CYS A 68 -8.24 -1.65 -10.94
N LYS A 69 -8.93 -2.42 -11.79
CA LYS A 69 -10.38 -2.64 -11.76
C LYS A 69 -10.74 -3.98 -11.13
N ASP A 70 -12.01 -4.09 -10.74
CA ASP A 70 -12.57 -5.32 -10.19
C ASP A 70 -12.92 -6.30 -11.30
N PHE A 71 -12.79 -7.60 -11.00
CA PHE A 71 -13.48 -8.66 -11.73
C PHE A 71 -14.90 -8.80 -11.16
N LEU A 72 -15.90 -8.77 -12.04
CA LEU A 72 -17.33 -8.77 -11.70
C LEU A 72 -18.13 -9.83 -12.49
N GLN A 73 -17.48 -10.64 -13.33
CA GLN A 73 -18.11 -11.65 -14.20
C GLN A 73 -19.16 -11.09 -15.17
N THR A 74 -18.94 -9.88 -15.67
CA THR A 74 -19.86 -9.22 -16.61
C THR A 74 -19.76 -9.76 -18.04
N ASN A 75 -18.71 -10.52 -18.36
CA ASN A 75 -18.36 -10.95 -19.72
C ASN A 75 -18.19 -9.78 -20.72
N GLN A 76 -17.91 -8.58 -20.22
CA GLN A 76 -17.72 -7.37 -21.01
C GLN A 76 -16.26 -6.94 -20.98
N ASN A 77 -15.90 -6.10 -21.94
CA ASN A 77 -14.62 -5.40 -21.93
C ASN A 77 -14.62 -4.37 -20.81
N VAL A 78 -13.55 -4.35 -20.03
CA VAL A 78 -13.37 -3.42 -18.93
C VAL A 78 -12.34 -2.37 -19.32
N VAL A 79 -12.71 -1.11 -19.08
CA VAL A 79 -11.83 0.03 -19.31
C VAL A 79 -10.84 0.16 -18.16
N ASP A 80 -9.54 0.11 -18.46
CA ASP A 80 -8.48 0.36 -17.47
C ASP A 80 -7.26 1.03 -18.12
N ASP A 81 -7.05 2.31 -17.81
CA ASP A 81 -5.91 3.11 -18.26
C ASP A 81 -4.61 2.82 -17.51
N LYS A 82 -4.69 2.07 -16.40
CA LYS A 82 -3.53 1.64 -15.60
C LYS A 82 -3.16 0.18 -15.82
N ALA A 83 -3.91 -0.55 -16.65
CA ALA A 83 -3.61 -1.94 -16.95
C ALA A 83 -2.32 -2.08 -17.77
N PHE A 84 -1.52 -3.09 -17.44
CA PHE A 84 -0.29 -3.40 -18.16
C PHE A 84 0.06 -4.89 -18.03
N LEU A 85 0.82 -5.39 -19.00
CA LEU A 85 1.48 -6.68 -18.92
C LEU A 85 2.92 -6.51 -18.46
N PHE A 86 3.49 -7.55 -17.85
CA PHE A 86 4.89 -7.55 -17.45
C PHE A 86 5.56 -8.89 -17.70
N SER A 87 6.89 -8.89 -17.82
CA SER A 87 7.70 -10.11 -17.84
C SER A 87 9.11 -9.88 -17.30
N PHE A 88 9.69 -10.91 -16.69
CA PHE A 88 11.09 -11.01 -16.35
C PHE A 88 11.52 -12.49 -16.27
N ASN A 89 12.81 -12.74 -16.45
CA ASN A 89 13.38 -14.09 -16.46
C ASN A 89 14.53 -14.21 -15.45
N ASP A 90 14.60 -15.34 -14.75
CA ASP A 90 15.66 -15.65 -13.79
C ASP A 90 17.05 -15.78 -14.46
N LYS A 91 17.11 -16.11 -15.76
CA LYS A 91 18.36 -16.36 -16.50
C LYS A 91 19.04 -15.08 -17.01
N GLU A 92 18.29 -13.99 -17.13
CA GLU A 92 18.75 -12.73 -17.72
C GLU A 92 18.95 -11.67 -16.63
N ILE A 93 20.03 -11.85 -15.87
CA ILE A 93 20.40 -11.04 -14.67
C ILE A 93 20.53 -9.52 -14.98
N LYS A 94 20.54 -9.11 -16.26
CA LYS A 94 20.81 -7.74 -16.71
C LYS A 94 19.69 -7.07 -17.50
N GLU A 95 18.58 -7.74 -17.81
CA GLU A 95 17.48 -7.04 -18.50
C GLU A 95 16.54 -6.33 -17.52
N ASP A 96 16.15 -5.12 -17.91
CA ASP A 96 15.09 -4.38 -17.26
C ASP A 96 13.79 -5.18 -17.38
N LEU A 97 12.97 -5.10 -16.34
CA LEU A 97 11.66 -5.74 -16.36
C LEU A 97 10.88 -5.22 -17.58
N LEU A 98 10.36 -6.13 -18.40
CA LEU A 98 9.53 -5.77 -19.53
C LEU A 98 8.17 -5.33 -19.00
N ARG A 99 7.73 -4.13 -19.37
CA ARG A 99 6.41 -3.59 -19.05
C ARG A 99 5.73 -3.11 -20.32
N VAL A 100 4.55 -3.66 -20.60
CA VAL A 100 3.80 -3.42 -21.84
C VAL A 100 2.47 -2.76 -21.48
N LEU A 101 2.27 -1.53 -21.93
CA LEU A 101 1.02 -0.79 -21.69
C LEU A 101 -0.04 -1.18 -22.72
N SER A 102 -1.31 -0.98 -22.36
CA SER A 102 -2.42 -1.18 -23.29
C SER A 102 -2.39 -0.13 -24.40
N GLY A 103 -2.42 -0.58 -25.66
CA GLY A 103 -2.60 0.29 -26.83
C GLY A 103 -4.02 0.84 -26.97
N ASN A 104 -4.99 0.22 -26.29
CA ASN A 104 -6.36 0.71 -26.22
C ASN A 104 -6.99 0.41 -24.85
N PRO A 105 -6.94 1.38 -23.91
CA PRO A 105 -7.49 1.22 -22.56
C PRO A 105 -8.97 0.83 -22.49
N GLN A 106 -9.76 1.05 -23.55
CA GLN A 106 -11.17 0.65 -23.58
C GLN A 106 -11.37 -0.88 -23.58
N TYR A 107 -10.33 -1.62 -23.98
CA TYR A 107 -10.32 -3.07 -24.10
C TYR A 107 -9.14 -3.65 -23.30
N ALA A 108 -8.97 -3.19 -22.06
CA ALA A 108 -7.84 -3.60 -21.23
C ALA A 108 -7.92 -5.08 -20.85
N PHE A 109 -9.10 -5.57 -20.46
CA PHE A 109 -9.34 -6.99 -20.20
C PHE A 109 -10.82 -7.32 -20.36
N THR A 110 -11.12 -8.60 -20.54
CA THR A 110 -12.48 -9.15 -20.59
C THR A 110 -12.80 -9.81 -19.26
N ASP A 111 -13.96 -9.49 -18.69
CA ASP A 111 -14.38 -9.98 -17.38
C ASP A 111 -15.05 -11.36 -17.43
N THR A 112 -14.39 -12.30 -18.13
CA THR A 112 -14.73 -13.74 -18.25
C THR A 112 -13.80 -14.62 -17.40
N GLY A 113 -12.75 -14.03 -16.83
CA GLY A 113 -11.66 -14.68 -16.13
C GLY A 113 -10.41 -13.80 -16.18
N PRO A 114 -9.21 -14.37 -16.02
CA PRO A 114 -7.97 -13.64 -16.22
C PRO A 114 -7.65 -13.50 -17.73
N ASP A 115 -8.43 -12.69 -18.44
CA ASP A 115 -8.38 -12.51 -19.90
C ASP A 115 -8.04 -11.06 -20.27
N PHE A 116 -6.81 -10.80 -20.71
CA PHE A 116 -6.35 -9.46 -21.15
C PHE A 116 -6.38 -9.30 -22.68
N GLY A 117 -7.11 -10.17 -23.38
CA GLY A 117 -7.17 -10.25 -24.85
C GLY A 117 -5.89 -10.75 -25.50
N SER A 118 -4.75 -10.09 -25.23
CA SER A 118 -3.44 -10.48 -25.74
C SER A 118 -2.78 -11.61 -24.96
N LEU A 119 -3.13 -11.75 -23.67
CA LEU A 119 -2.81 -12.90 -22.85
C LEU A 119 -4.06 -13.37 -22.11
N VAL A 120 -4.42 -14.64 -22.28
CA VAL A 120 -5.53 -15.26 -21.53
C VAL A 120 -4.94 -16.37 -20.66
N PHE A 121 -4.95 -16.15 -19.35
CA PHE A 121 -4.44 -17.11 -18.39
C PHE A 121 -5.49 -18.19 -18.10
N LEU A 122 -5.04 -19.38 -17.68
CA LEU A 122 -5.93 -20.53 -17.44
C LEU A 122 -6.72 -20.92 -18.70
N TYR A 123 -6.10 -20.80 -19.87
CA TYR A 123 -6.76 -20.99 -21.16
C TYR A 123 -7.36 -22.40 -21.26
N ASN A 124 -8.61 -22.48 -21.73
CA ASN A 124 -9.39 -23.73 -21.75
C ASN A 124 -9.46 -24.46 -20.39
N ASN A 125 -9.43 -23.74 -19.27
CA ASN A 125 -9.38 -24.30 -17.93
C ASN A 125 -8.24 -25.32 -17.75
N SER A 126 -7.04 -24.95 -18.23
CA SER A 126 -5.83 -25.76 -18.15
C SER A 126 -4.64 -24.94 -17.65
N ALA A 127 -3.53 -25.62 -17.37
CA ALA A 127 -2.26 -24.98 -17.02
C ALA A 127 -1.55 -24.40 -18.25
N SER A 128 -2.27 -23.57 -19.02
CA SER A 128 -1.73 -22.93 -20.22
C SER A 128 -2.22 -21.49 -20.37
N VAL A 129 -1.52 -20.74 -21.23
CA VAL A 129 -1.84 -19.36 -21.60
C VAL A 129 -2.09 -19.30 -23.09
N TYR A 130 -3.13 -18.59 -23.51
CA TYR A 130 -3.27 -18.17 -24.90
C TYR A 130 -2.54 -16.83 -25.09
N SER A 131 -1.75 -16.71 -26.16
CA SER A 131 -0.96 -15.53 -26.47
C SER A 131 -1.19 -15.08 -27.89
N ASN A 132 -1.59 -13.82 -28.06
CA ASN A 132 -1.78 -13.17 -29.34
C ASN A 132 -1.55 -11.65 -29.19
N PRO A 133 -0.35 -11.14 -29.51
CA PRO A 133 -0.03 -9.72 -29.41
C PRO A 133 -1.05 -8.88 -30.20
N GLY A 134 -1.82 -8.06 -29.48
CA GLY A 134 -2.99 -7.37 -30.00
C GLY A 134 -3.11 -6.00 -29.36
N THR A 135 -4.06 -5.80 -28.46
CA THR A 135 -4.15 -4.57 -27.65
C THR A 135 -2.84 -4.30 -26.90
N TYR A 136 -2.16 -5.36 -26.44
CA TYR A 136 -0.82 -5.28 -25.89
C TYR A 136 0.19 -5.81 -26.91
N GLN A 137 1.11 -4.95 -27.35
CA GLN A 137 2.12 -5.27 -28.36
C GLN A 137 3.42 -5.70 -27.67
N PHE A 138 3.85 -6.95 -27.89
CA PHE A 138 5.06 -7.53 -27.33
C PHE A 138 5.63 -8.62 -28.24
N ASP A 139 6.91 -8.93 -28.08
CA ASP A 139 7.55 -10.11 -28.68
C ASP A 139 7.26 -11.35 -27.80
N PRO A 140 6.58 -12.40 -28.31
CA PRO A 140 6.31 -13.63 -27.56
C PRO A 140 7.55 -14.33 -27.00
N GLN A 141 8.69 -14.20 -27.68
CA GLN A 141 9.95 -14.77 -27.20
C GLN A 141 10.44 -14.02 -25.95
N GLN A 142 10.34 -12.69 -25.92
CA GLN A 142 10.73 -11.88 -24.76
C GLN A 142 9.69 -11.93 -23.63
N MET A 143 8.41 -12.07 -23.96
CA MET A 143 7.33 -12.05 -22.98
C MET A 143 7.26 -13.35 -22.18
N HIS A 144 7.40 -14.51 -22.84
CA HIS A 144 7.21 -15.81 -22.20
C HIS A 144 8.09 -16.91 -22.80
N GLY A 145 9.13 -16.58 -23.57
CA GLY A 145 10.06 -17.57 -24.13
C GLY A 145 9.44 -18.50 -25.17
N ASN A 146 8.31 -18.12 -25.79
CA ASN A 146 7.47 -19.02 -26.59
C ASN A 146 6.97 -20.27 -25.83
N ASP A 147 7.01 -20.26 -24.50
CA ASP A 147 6.55 -21.34 -23.64
C ASP A 147 5.26 -20.92 -22.92
N LEU A 148 4.16 -21.48 -23.40
CA LEU A 148 2.80 -21.17 -22.96
C LEU A 148 2.27 -22.15 -21.90
N GLN A 149 3.06 -23.16 -21.51
CA GLN A 149 2.68 -24.09 -20.46
C GLN A 149 3.09 -23.54 -19.10
N LEU A 150 2.17 -23.61 -18.14
CA LEU A 150 2.37 -23.04 -16.82
C LEU A 150 2.82 -24.09 -15.83
N THR A 151 3.87 -23.78 -15.10
CA THR A 151 4.21 -24.47 -13.85
C THR A 151 3.35 -23.96 -12.71
N GLU A 152 2.94 -22.69 -12.76
CA GLU A 152 2.07 -22.08 -11.76
C GLU A 152 1.36 -20.84 -12.31
N CYS A 153 0.16 -20.56 -11.77
CA CYS A 153 -0.53 -19.29 -11.93
C CYS A 153 -1.01 -18.79 -10.56
N GLU A 154 -0.53 -17.62 -10.15
CA GLU A 154 -0.85 -16.98 -8.87
C GLU A 154 -1.49 -15.62 -9.10
N VAL A 155 -2.39 -15.22 -8.19
CA VAL A 155 -3.01 -13.88 -8.22
C VAL A 155 -2.84 -13.25 -6.87
N TYR A 156 -2.39 -11.99 -6.89
CA TYR A 156 -2.14 -11.21 -5.68
C TYR A 156 -3.00 -9.95 -5.69
N ARG A 157 -3.49 -9.58 -4.51
CA ARG A 157 -3.95 -8.22 -4.25
C ARG A 157 -2.75 -7.33 -3.98
N VAL A 158 -2.70 -6.16 -4.63
CA VAL A 158 -1.65 -5.17 -4.41
C VAL A 158 -2.10 -4.22 -3.30
N GLU A 159 -1.53 -4.37 -2.11
CA GLU A 159 -1.91 -3.60 -0.94
C GLU A 159 -1.35 -2.17 -1.01
N GLY A 160 -2.19 -1.18 -0.72
CA GLY A 160 -1.77 0.23 -0.70
C GLY A 160 -1.47 0.83 -2.08
N TYR A 161 -1.81 0.14 -3.17
CA TYR A 161 -1.73 0.70 -4.51
C TYR A 161 -2.68 1.90 -4.65
N GLY A 162 -2.14 3.06 -5.05
CA GLY A 162 -2.86 4.33 -5.09
C GLY A 162 -2.95 5.07 -3.74
N ALA A 163 -2.57 4.44 -2.62
CA ALA A 163 -2.43 5.13 -1.33
C ALA A 163 -1.12 5.92 -1.23
N LEU A 164 -0.11 5.53 -2.02
CA LEU A 164 1.15 6.26 -2.18
C LEU A 164 1.01 7.28 -3.31
N MET A 165 1.28 8.55 -3.02
CA MET A 165 1.29 9.59 -4.04
C MET A 165 2.36 9.28 -5.09
N GLU A 166 2.00 9.27 -6.38
CA GLU A 166 2.92 9.02 -7.50
C GLU A 166 4.11 9.99 -7.51
N LYS A 167 3.91 11.19 -6.96
CA LYS A 167 4.95 12.17 -6.66
C LYS A 167 4.85 12.55 -5.19
N PRO A 168 5.98 12.79 -4.49
CA PRO A 168 5.93 13.21 -3.09
C PRO A 168 5.11 14.51 -2.95
N TRP A 169 4.23 14.57 -1.95
CA TRP A 169 3.42 15.76 -1.62
C TRP A 169 4.25 17.05 -1.53
N ARG A 170 5.52 16.94 -1.13
CA ARG A 170 6.51 18.02 -1.18
C ARG A 170 7.84 17.48 -1.69
N ASN A 171 8.39 18.13 -2.70
CA ASN A 171 9.78 17.93 -3.12
C ASN A 171 10.70 18.65 -2.14
N VAL A 172 11.14 17.94 -1.10
CA VAL A 172 12.06 18.47 -0.09
C VAL A 172 13.39 17.76 -0.19
N GLN A 173 14.47 18.53 -0.38
CA GLN A 173 15.82 18.00 -0.19
C GLN A 173 16.13 17.98 1.32
N TRP A 174 16.21 16.77 1.88
CA TRP A 174 16.48 16.56 3.29
C TRP A 174 17.98 16.63 3.56
N ASN A 175 18.44 17.74 4.13
CA ASN A 175 19.80 17.92 4.62
C ASN A 175 19.81 18.61 6.00
N SER A 176 20.98 18.68 6.65
CA SER A 176 21.14 19.23 8.00
C SER A 176 20.74 20.70 8.09
N GLU A 177 21.10 21.50 7.09
CA GLU A 177 20.77 22.93 6.99
C GLU A 177 19.26 23.15 6.86
N ARG A 178 18.60 22.41 5.97
CA ARG A 178 17.15 22.48 5.75
C ARG A 178 16.39 22.03 6.99
N ARG A 179 16.86 20.98 7.67
CA ARG A 179 16.31 20.55 8.97
C ARG A 179 16.39 21.69 10.00
N LYS A 180 17.55 22.35 10.13
CA LYS A 180 17.74 23.47 11.06
C LYS A 180 16.85 24.66 10.71
N ALA A 181 16.71 24.98 9.42
CA ALA A 181 15.83 26.03 8.93
C ALA A 181 14.35 25.76 9.26
N LEU A 182 13.87 24.54 9.02
CA LEU A 182 12.48 24.14 9.35
C LEU A 182 12.22 24.20 10.85
N LEU A 183 13.16 23.71 11.67
CA LEU A 183 13.06 23.81 13.12
C LEU A 183 12.99 25.27 13.58
N SER A 184 13.79 26.17 12.98
CA SER A 184 13.76 27.60 13.27
C SER A 184 12.40 28.23 12.92
N ILE A 185 11.85 27.93 11.73
CA ILE A 185 10.53 28.41 11.29
C ILE A 185 9.45 27.96 12.27
N ILE A 186 9.44 26.68 12.64
CA ILE A 186 8.44 26.13 13.56
C ILE A 186 8.58 26.76 14.94
N SER A 187 9.81 26.91 15.45
CA SER A 187 10.05 27.49 16.78
C SER A 187 9.69 28.97 16.86
N GLY A 188 9.80 29.69 15.74
CA GLY A 188 9.42 31.10 15.62
C GLY A 188 7.93 31.33 15.37
N TRP A 189 7.16 30.29 15.07
CA TRP A 189 5.72 30.42 14.85
C TRP A 189 5.01 30.82 16.14
N LYS A 190 4.08 31.78 16.03
CA LYS A 190 3.22 32.22 17.13
C LYS A 190 1.77 32.26 16.65
N PRO A 191 0.81 31.91 17.52
CA PRO A 191 -0.60 32.12 17.22
C PRO A 191 -0.89 33.59 16.90
N PHE A 192 -1.84 33.82 15.99
CA PHE A 192 -2.28 35.18 15.63
C PHE A 192 -2.87 35.93 16.84
N VAL A 193 -3.53 35.18 17.74
CA VAL A 193 -4.14 35.72 18.96
C VAL A 193 -3.11 35.69 20.09
N SER A 194 -2.75 36.87 20.61
CA SER A 194 -1.70 37.05 21.63
C SER A 194 -2.00 36.39 22.98
N SER A 195 -3.27 36.12 23.30
CA SER A 195 -3.68 35.40 24.51
C SER A 195 -3.41 33.90 24.43
N VAL A 196 -3.28 33.34 23.22
CA VAL A 196 -3.00 31.92 23.00
C VAL A 196 -1.49 31.69 23.09
N LYS A 197 -1.06 31.03 24.17
CA LYS A 197 0.36 30.75 24.41
C LYS A 197 0.91 29.60 23.56
N GLN A 198 0.06 28.64 23.19
CA GLN A 198 0.48 27.40 22.54
C GLN A 198 -0.68 26.75 21.79
N ALA A 199 -0.42 26.20 20.60
CA ALA A 199 -1.41 25.40 19.88
C ALA A 199 -1.52 23.99 20.46
N ARG A 200 -2.72 23.41 20.51
CA ARG A 200 -2.91 22.00 20.89
C ARG A 200 -3.27 21.19 19.64
N ILE A 201 -2.48 20.16 19.36
CA ILE A 201 -2.69 19.27 18.20
C ILE A 201 -3.17 17.92 18.74
N LEU A 202 -4.43 17.59 18.47
CA LEU A 202 -5.02 16.30 18.83
C LEU A 202 -4.75 15.26 17.75
N LEU A 203 -4.23 14.11 18.15
CA LEU A 203 -4.02 12.95 17.28
C LEU A 203 -5.19 11.99 17.46
N VAL A 204 -5.98 11.76 16.41
CA VAL A 204 -7.13 10.84 16.41
C VAL A 204 -7.03 9.86 15.24
N GLY A 205 -7.56 8.66 15.42
CA GLY A 205 -7.52 7.59 14.44
C GLY A 205 -7.69 6.20 15.08
N PRO A 206 -7.83 5.14 14.28
CA PRO A 206 -8.09 3.79 14.77
C PRO A 206 -6.91 3.24 15.58
N VAL A 207 -7.16 2.12 16.27
CA VAL A 207 -6.10 1.34 16.92
C VAL A 207 -5.07 0.91 15.89
N GLY A 208 -3.78 0.91 16.28
CA GLY A 208 -2.70 0.52 15.37
C GLY A 208 -2.33 1.57 14.31
N ALA A 209 -3.05 2.68 14.18
CA ALA A 209 -2.73 3.76 13.24
C ALA A 209 -1.39 4.49 13.53
N GLY A 210 -0.75 4.20 14.66
CA GLY A 210 0.56 4.75 15.01
C GLY A 210 0.54 6.16 15.60
N LYS A 211 -0.57 6.62 16.19
CA LYS A 211 -0.69 7.95 16.84
C LYS A 211 0.42 8.22 17.87
N SER A 212 0.59 7.31 18.83
CA SER A 212 1.63 7.38 19.86
C SER A 212 3.05 7.31 19.27
N SER A 213 3.23 6.52 18.21
CA SER A 213 4.51 6.42 17.47
C SER A 213 4.85 7.74 16.77
N PHE A 214 3.85 8.37 16.16
CA PHE A 214 3.98 9.68 15.51
C PHE A 214 4.39 10.76 16.51
N PHE A 215 3.79 10.77 17.71
CA PHE A 215 4.24 11.64 18.80
C PHE A 215 5.72 11.39 19.16
N ASN A 216 6.12 10.13 19.36
CA ASN A 216 7.51 9.79 19.68
C ASN A 216 8.49 10.25 18.59
N SER A 217 8.10 10.15 17.31
CA SER A 217 8.88 10.69 16.19
C SER A 217 9.06 12.20 16.30
N ILE A 218 7.98 12.97 16.52
CA ILE A 218 8.07 14.42 16.69
C ILE A 218 8.93 14.78 17.90
N ASN A 219 8.68 14.14 19.05
CA ASN A 219 9.44 14.39 20.28
C ASN A 219 10.94 14.16 20.07
N SER A 220 11.30 13.09 19.35
CA SER A 220 12.70 12.77 19.04
C SER A 220 13.35 13.81 18.14
N VAL A 221 12.62 14.36 17.16
CA VAL A 221 13.13 15.41 16.26
C VAL A 221 13.50 16.69 17.03
N PHE A 222 12.63 17.12 17.97
CA PHE A 222 12.85 18.31 18.79
C PHE A 222 13.88 18.11 19.90
N LYS A 223 13.99 16.88 20.45
CA LYS A 223 15.04 16.53 21.42
C LYS A 223 16.42 16.36 20.79
N GLY A 224 16.47 15.94 19.53
CA GLY A 224 17.71 15.63 18.82
C GLY A 224 18.21 14.19 19.01
N TYR A 225 17.50 13.38 19.81
CA TYR A 225 17.79 11.96 20.03
C TYR A 225 16.49 11.16 20.12
N VAL A 226 16.56 9.85 19.90
CA VAL A 226 15.39 8.96 19.93
C VAL A 226 14.79 8.93 21.34
N SER A 227 13.50 9.20 21.46
CA SER A 227 12.77 9.19 22.73
C SER A 227 11.43 8.47 22.58
N SER A 228 11.08 7.65 23.57
CA SER A 228 9.83 6.89 23.60
C SER A 228 9.06 7.22 24.88
N GLN A 229 8.32 8.33 24.85
CA GLN A 229 7.55 8.82 26.01
C GLN A 229 6.07 8.39 25.94
N ALA A 230 5.56 8.09 24.75
CA ALA A 230 4.28 7.39 24.60
C ALA A 230 4.51 5.89 24.43
N ASN A 231 3.65 5.07 25.04
CA ASN A 231 3.68 3.63 24.87
C ASN A 231 3.31 3.27 23.43
N THR A 232 4.12 2.45 22.80
CA THR A 232 3.94 2.04 21.40
C THR A 232 4.16 0.53 21.30
N GLY A 233 3.36 -0.13 20.46
CA GLY A 233 3.39 -1.58 20.30
C GLY A 233 2.21 -2.07 19.47
N THR A 234 2.26 -3.34 19.08
CA THR A 234 1.18 -4.00 18.36
C THR A 234 0.38 -4.83 19.36
N ALA A 235 -0.88 -4.46 19.60
CA ALA A 235 -1.81 -5.20 20.47
C ALA A 235 -3.18 -5.28 19.80
N GLY A 236 -3.99 -6.26 20.18
CA GLY A 236 -5.36 -6.42 19.69
C GLY A 236 -6.34 -5.34 20.18
N THR A 237 -5.95 -4.56 21.19
CA THR A 237 -6.70 -3.43 21.77
C THR A 237 -5.80 -2.21 21.91
N SER A 238 -6.38 -1.03 22.13
CA SER A 238 -5.65 0.23 22.30
C SER A 238 -4.69 0.19 23.50
N LEU A 239 -3.40 0.40 23.23
CA LEU A 239 -2.38 0.54 24.27
C LEU A 239 -2.48 1.86 25.04
N THR A 240 -2.95 2.90 24.37
CA THR A 240 -3.25 4.18 24.99
C THR A 240 -4.71 4.14 25.43
N ILE A 241 -4.94 3.92 26.71
CA ILE A 241 -6.29 3.78 27.31
C ILE A 241 -6.88 5.12 27.79
N GLN A 242 -6.12 6.22 27.72
CA GLN A 242 -6.51 7.53 28.25
C GLN A 242 -5.95 8.65 27.38
N PHE A 243 -6.66 9.77 27.33
CA PHE A 243 -6.16 11.02 26.75
C PHE A 243 -4.90 11.50 27.47
N ARG A 244 -3.84 11.82 26.72
CA ARG A 244 -2.58 12.30 27.27
C ARG A 244 -2.09 13.52 26.52
N THR A 245 -1.85 14.61 27.25
CA THR A 245 -1.17 15.79 26.70
C THR A 245 0.32 15.67 26.95
N TYR A 246 1.10 15.65 25.87
CA TYR A 246 2.54 15.56 25.92
C TYR A 246 3.20 16.91 25.64
N TYR A 247 3.97 17.36 26.62
CA TYR A 247 4.83 18.54 26.50
C TYR A 247 6.19 18.14 25.93
N ILE A 248 6.58 18.75 24.82
CA ILE A 248 7.88 18.54 24.19
C ILE A 248 8.90 19.44 24.88
N LYS A 249 9.94 18.85 25.45
CA LYS A 249 11.10 19.57 25.96
C LYS A 249 12.18 19.56 24.88
N PRO A 250 12.47 20.69 24.21
CA PRO A 250 13.46 20.73 23.14
C PRO A 250 14.89 20.54 23.65
N GLY A 251 15.78 20.06 22.78
CA GLY A 251 17.22 19.99 23.04
C GLY A 251 17.92 21.35 22.90
N SER A 252 19.24 21.38 23.09
CA SER A 252 20.09 22.58 23.13
C SER A 252 20.10 23.46 21.87
N GLY A 253 19.46 23.04 20.76
CA GLY A 253 19.37 23.78 19.50
C GLY A 253 18.01 24.40 19.18
N VAL A 254 17.01 24.23 20.05
CA VAL A 254 15.65 24.76 19.85
C VAL A 254 15.18 25.45 21.13
N SER A 255 14.84 26.74 21.05
CA SER A 255 14.49 27.56 22.22
C SER A 255 13.05 27.38 22.70
N HIS A 256 12.13 27.08 21.78
CA HIS A 256 10.70 27.04 22.07
C HIS A 256 9.96 26.09 21.12
N VAL A 257 8.90 25.44 21.61
CA VAL A 257 7.98 24.63 20.80
C VAL A 257 6.58 25.21 20.97
N PRO A 258 5.99 25.82 19.93
CA PRO A 258 4.75 26.59 20.07
C PRO A 258 3.48 25.74 20.00
N PHE A 259 3.61 24.41 20.12
CA PHE A 259 2.48 23.50 20.18
C PHE A 259 2.70 22.37 21.19
N THR A 260 1.61 21.80 21.70
CA THR A 260 1.57 20.51 22.41
C THR A 260 0.87 19.47 21.57
N LEU A 261 1.26 18.20 21.75
CA LEU A 261 0.56 17.07 21.15
C LEU A 261 -0.31 16.39 22.19
N CYS A 262 -1.56 16.13 21.83
CA CYS A 262 -2.52 15.41 22.62
C CYS A 262 -2.75 14.06 21.93
N ASP A 263 -2.39 12.97 22.59
CA ASP A 263 -2.59 11.60 22.09
C ASP A 263 -3.89 11.04 22.66
N SER A 264 -4.68 10.40 21.81
CA SER A 264 -5.97 9.81 22.17
C SER A 264 -5.92 8.28 22.13
N MET A 265 -6.88 7.65 22.78
CA MET A 265 -7.17 6.23 22.59
C MET A 265 -7.55 5.97 21.12
N GLY A 266 -7.33 4.74 20.65
CA GLY A 266 -7.83 4.30 19.35
C GLY A 266 -9.34 4.32 19.28
N LEU A 267 -9.86 4.65 18.09
CA LEU A 267 -11.26 4.41 17.78
C LEU A 267 -11.46 2.89 17.68
N GLU A 268 -12.35 2.33 18.49
CA GLU A 268 -12.76 0.91 18.50
C GLU A 268 -14.30 0.85 18.55
N GLU A 269 -14.90 -0.08 17.80
CA GLU A 269 -16.33 -0.38 17.92
C GLU A 269 -16.55 -1.32 19.10
N GLY A 270 -17.01 -0.78 20.24
CA GLY A 270 -17.36 -1.56 21.43
C GLY A 270 -17.71 -0.69 22.64
N LEU A 271 -18.76 -1.07 23.38
CA LEU A 271 -19.12 -0.43 24.64
C LEU A 271 -17.92 -0.48 25.61
N ASN A 272 -17.37 0.68 25.97
CA ASN A 272 -16.24 0.86 26.89
C ASN A 272 -14.85 0.36 26.42
N THR A 273 -14.62 0.13 25.12
CA THR A 273 -13.32 -0.38 24.63
C THR A 273 -12.49 0.65 23.86
N GLY A 274 -13.08 1.78 23.47
CA GLY A 274 -12.42 2.80 22.64
C GLY A 274 -13.04 4.18 22.80
N LEU A 275 -12.58 5.08 21.94
CA LEU A 275 -13.08 6.45 21.85
C LEU A 275 -14.22 6.46 20.83
N ASP A 276 -15.42 6.85 21.25
CA ASP A 276 -16.61 6.87 20.38
C ASP A 276 -16.59 8.14 19.49
N VAL A 277 -17.23 8.09 18.32
CA VAL A 277 -17.39 9.25 17.44
C VAL A 277 -18.16 10.38 18.13
N ASP A 278 -19.05 10.05 19.08
CA ASP A 278 -19.79 11.03 19.86
C ASP A 278 -18.92 11.74 20.91
N ASP A 279 -17.80 11.14 21.35
CA ASP A 279 -16.86 11.74 22.31
C ASP A 279 -16.05 12.90 21.69
N PHE A 280 -16.03 13.05 20.36
CA PHE A 280 -15.34 14.18 19.70
C PHE A 280 -15.88 15.54 20.15
N SER A 281 -17.17 15.60 20.52
CA SER A 281 -17.79 16.80 21.09
C SER A 281 -17.15 17.19 22.43
N VAL A 282 -16.79 16.21 23.27
CA VAL A 282 -16.11 16.41 24.56
C VAL A 282 -14.66 16.85 24.37
N PHE A 283 -13.96 16.32 23.36
CA PHE A 283 -12.58 16.75 23.06
C PHE A 283 -12.49 18.22 22.63
N CYS A 284 -13.49 18.74 21.92
CA CYS A 284 -13.52 20.16 21.58
C CYS A 284 -13.55 21.04 22.84
N THR A 285 -14.31 20.64 23.87
CA THR A 285 -14.37 21.34 25.16
C THR A 285 -13.07 21.23 25.97
N VAL A 286 -12.33 20.12 25.86
CA VAL A 286 -11.02 19.93 26.51
C VAL A 286 -9.89 20.67 25.78
N LEU A 287 -9.98 20.81 24.46
CA LEU A 287 -9.03 21.56 23.64
C LEU A 287 -9.18 23.08 23.81
N PHE A 288 -10.41 23.56 24.04
CA PHE A 288 -10.75 24.95 24.29
C PHE A 288 -11.45 25.09 25.65
N PRO A 289 -10.72 25.13 26.78
CA PRO A 289 -11.32 25.54 28.04
C PRO A 289 -11.77 27.00 27.87
N ILE A 290 -13.07 27.20 27.75
CA ILE A 290 -13.69 28.52 27.82
C ILE A 290 -13.48 28.98 29.27
N TYR A 291 -12.58 29.94 29.47
CA TYR A 291 -12.44 30.67 30.73
C TYR A 291 -13.45 31.80 30.77
#